data_AF-A0A1H3ERV9-F1
#
_entry.id   AF-A0A1H3ERV9-F1
#
_cell.length_a   1.000
_cell.length_b   1.000
_cell.length_c   1.000
_cell.angle_alpha   90.00
_cell.angle_beta   90.00
_cell.angle_gamma   90.00
#
_symmetry.space_group_name_H-M   'P 1'
#
loop_
_entity.id
_entity.type
_entity.pdbx_description
1 polymer ?
#
loop_
_entity_poly.entity_id
_entity_poly.type
_entity_poly.pdbx_seq_one_letter_code
_entity_poly.pdbx_strand_id
1 'polypeptide(L)'
;MPTRRARHRARPGGLLGALLHGRTGLVVVGIALLAVLGAAVAALVLGADRADRPTAVPTAPPPGTDSSPSAAPSGPGAALLDWADRALPDGARLRLEDDVRGDLLAAGAPDGLVTTEEPTGPGDVVLTVTRGEPRPGSRVVARFDHLAVVDPAPGTPTPEQLDRRRALAEAVLANPTTHASDPAAAVLRSADVDARLLSLVAVLTAREGVDVAAFPRPDGTDGPARSVLLTAVGGAPVGTGEPATASLTTWLAAQRPPFAPDPVEVTGDGVLLSYRYASDPDDLVAEVSP
;
A
#
# COMPACT_ATOMS: atom_id res chain seq x y z
N MET A 1 58.88 11.06 -37.95
CA MET A 1 59.54 12.39 -38.04
C MET A 1 58.55 13.41 -38.62
N PRO A 2 58.66 14.70 -38.26
CA PRO A 2 57.69 15.48 -37.46
C PRO A 2 56.71 16.32 -38.33
N THR A 3 55.59 16.86 -37.83
CA THR A 3 55.60 18.11 -37.06
C THR A 3 54.27 18.43 -36.37
N ARG A 4 54.39 18.76 -35.08
CA ARG A 4 53.52 19.66 -34.30
C ARG A 4 53.13 20.90 -35.11
N ARG A 5 51.86 21.30 -35.02
CA ARG A 5 51.51 22.72 -34.90
C ARG A 5 50.53 22.92 -33.75
N ALA A 6 51.07 23.43 -32.65
CA ALA A 6 50.34 24.10 -31.60
C ALA A 6 49.79 25.43 -32.13
N ARG A 7 48.53 25.74 -31.82
CA ARG A 7 48.06 27.12 -31.71
C ARG A 7 47.26 27.25 -30.42
N HIS A 8 47.94 27.79 -29.42
CA HIS A 8 47.33 28.52 -28.33
C HIS A 8 46.54 29.71 -28.90
N ARG A 9 45.28 29.84 -28.51
CA ARG A 9 44.65 31.14 -28.31
C ARG A 9 44.06 31.15 -26.91
N ALA A 10 44.55 32.10 -26.12
CA ALA A 10 44.05 32.43 -24.80
C ALA A 10 43.04 33.58 -24.91
N ARG A 11 41.95 33.44 -24.13
CA ARG A 11 41.17 34.46 -23.36
C ARG A 11 40.53 35.64 -24.14
N PRO A 12 39.39 36.23 -23.67
CA PRO A 12 39.07 36.46 -22.26
C PRO A 12 37.59 36.29 -21.79
N GLY A 13 37.44 36.08 -20.48
CA GLY A 13 36.47 36.78 -19.62
C GLY A 13 34.97 36.65 -19.91
N GLY A 14 34.33 35.63 -19.33
CA GLY A 14 32.90 35.62 -19.07
C GLY A 14 32.66 35.50 -17.56
N LEU A 15 32.04 36.52 -16.97
CA LEU A 15 31.60 36.62 -15.59
C LEU A 15 30.60 35.49 -15.23
N LEU A 16 31.11 34.31 -14.90
CA LEU A 16 30.35 33.23 -14.24
C LEU A 16 31.06 32.84 -12.95
N GLY A 17 31.42 33.87 -12.18
CA GLY A 17 31.76 33.73 -10.78
C GLY A 17 30.48 33.82 -9.95
N ALA A 18 30.15 32.70 -9.31
CA ALA A 18 29.61 32.67 -7.96
C ALA A 18 28.30 33.42 -7.71
N LEU A 19 27.17 32.77 -7.98
CA LEU A 19 25.99 32.91 -7.11
C LEU A 19 25.32 31.55 -6.91
N LEU A 20 25.39 31.09 -5.67
CA LEU A 20 24.36 30.34 -4.94
C LEU A 20 24.31 28.81 -5.11
N HIS A 21 25.33 28.16 -4.53
CA HIS A 21 25.11 27.03 -3.63
C HIS A 21 24.24 27.47 -2.44
N GLY A 22 22.93 27.56 -2.65
CA GLY A 22 21.97 27.99 -1.64
C GLY A 22 21.22 26.80 -1.04
N ARG A 23 21.56 26.46 0.21
CA ARG A 23 20.81 25.59 1.15
C ARG A 23 19.33 26.00 1.37
N THR A 24 18.85 27.02 0.66
CA THR A 24 17.53 27.63 0.72
C THR A 24 16.51 26.97 -0.22
N GLY A 25 16.95 26.21 -1.24
CA GLY A 25 16.05 25.54 -2.18
C GLY A 25 15.19 24.43 -1.55
N LEU A 26 15.66 23.85 -0.45
CA LEU A 26 14.96 22.78 0.28
C LEU A 26 13.88 23.31 1.25
N VAL A 27 13.96 24.59 1.64
CA VAL A 27 12.99 25.20 2.57
C VAL A 27 11.71 25.64 1.86
N VAL A 28 11.79 25.99 0.57
CA VAL A 28 10.62 26.49 -0.18
C VAL A 28 9.63 25.37 -0.54
N VAL A 29 10.10 24.14 -0.76
CA VAL A 29 9.21 22.99 -1.03
C VAL A 29 8.48 22.54 0.24
N GLY A 30 9.10 22.65 1.42
CA GLY A 30 8.47 22.28 2.70
C GLY A 30 7.33 23.21 3.14
N ILE A 31 7.35 24.48 2.74
CA ILE A 31 6.33 25.47 3.15
C ILE A 31 5.05 25.36 2.30
N ALA A 32 5.16 24.96 1.03
CA ALA A 32 3.98 24.80 0.17
C ALA A 32 3.08 23.63 0.60
N LEU A 33 3.66 22.54 1.13
CA LEU A 33 2.90 21.38 1.61
C LEU A 33 2.19 21.65 2.95
N LEU A 34 2.77 22.51 3.81
CA LEU A 34 2.21 22.87 5.12
C LEU A 34 0.99 23.81 5.02
N ALA A 35 0.87 24.61 3.96
CA ALA A 35 -0.24 25.55 3.78
C ALA A 35 -1.57 24.87 3.40
N VAL A 36 -1.54 23.70 2.75
CA VAL A 36 -2.76 22.98 2.34
C VAL A 36 -3.36 22.18 3.50
N LEU A 37 -2.56 21.78 4.48
CA LEU A 37 -3.01 20.98 5.64
C LEU A 37 -3.76 21.79 6.71
N GLY A 38 -3.59 23.11 6.74
CA GLY A 38 -4.16 23.98 7.78
C GLY A 38 -5.67 24.23 7.66
N ALA A 39 -6.27 24.05 6.48
CA ALA A 39 -7.68 24.40 6.25
C ALA A 39 -8.68 23.29 6.66
N ALA A 40 -8.24 22.04 6.80
CA ALA A 40 -9.14 20.92 7.11
C ALA A 40 -9.42 20.72 8.61
N VAL A 41 -8.56 21.24 9.50
CA VAL A 41 -8.66 21.02 10.96
C VAL A 41 -9.70 21.94 11.60
N ALA A 42 -10.08 23.05 10.97
CA ALA A 42 -11.06 23.99 11.53
C ALA A 42 -12.52 23.52 11.46
N ALA A 43 -12.84 22.48 10.68
CA ALA A 43 -14.22 22.00 10.49
C ALA A 43 -14.66 20.88 11.44
N LEU A 44 -13.73 20.27 12.20
CA LEU A 44 -14.01 19.08 13.03
C LEU A 44 -14.31 19.37 14.50
N VAL A 45 -14.20 20.62 14.95
CA VAL A 45 -14.34 20.99 16.39
C VAL A 45 -15.74 21.52 16.75
N LEU A 46 -16.65 21.69 15.80
CA LEU A 46 -17.99 22.26 16.04
C LEU A 46 -19.10 21.38 15.44
N GLY A 47 -19.44 20.28 16.11
CA GLY A 47 -20.56 19.43 15.72
C GLY A 47 -21.09 18.58 16.87
N ALA A 48 -21.80 19.24 17.79
CA ALA A 48 -22.40 18.69 18.99
C ALA A 48 -23.62 17.78 18.73
N ASP A 49 -23.87 16.93 19.72
CA ASP A 49 -25.14 16.40 20.21
C ASP A 49 -26.17 15.81 19.24
N ARG A 50 -26.40 14.49 19.39
CA ARG A 50 -27.75 13.94 19.23
C ARG A 50 -28.07 12.79 20.18
N ALA A 51 -29.16 13.03 20.91
CA ALA A 51 -29.82 12.29 21.97
C ALA A 51 -30.28 10.84 21.66
N ASP A 52 -30.41 10.10 22.76
CA ASP A 52 -31.43 9.11 23.13
C ASP A 52 -31.85 8.04 22.12
N ARG A 53 -31.40 6.81 22.39
CA ARG A 53 -31.89 5.57 21.77
C ARG A 53 -32.65 4.73 22.80
N PRO A 54 -33.91 4.33 22.54
CA PRO A 54 -34.70 3.54 23.46
C PRO A 54 -34.19 2.10 23.56
N THR A 55 -34.21 1.58 24.78
CA THR A 55 -33.82 0.22 25.17
C THR A 55 -34.88 -0.79 24.69
N ALA A 56 -34.54 -1.62 23.71
CA ALA A 56 -35.38 -2.75 23.31
C ALA A 56 -35.08 -3.97 24.20
N VAL A 57 -36.14 -4.61 24.68
CA VAL A 57 -36.08 -5.81 25.53
C VAL A 57 -35.65 -7.03 24.70
N PRO A 58 -34.72 -7.88 25.17
CA PRO A 58 -34.28 -9.06 24.44
C PRO A 58 -35.38 -10.13 24.41
N THR A 59 -35.77 -10.56 23.21
CA THR A 59 -36.61 -11.75 23.01
C THR A 59 -35.71 -12.96 22.90
N ALA A 60 -35.94 -13.97 23.73
CA ALA A 60 -35.15 -15.20 23.77
C ALA A 60 -35.29 -16.00 22.45
N PRO A 61 -34.18 -16.45 21.84
CA PRO A 61 -34.21 -17.27 20.64
C PRO A 61 -34.70 -18.70 20.94
N PRO A 62 -35.40 -19.35 19.99
CA PRO A 62 -35.79 -20.76 20.10
C PRO A 62 -34.57 -21.69 20.05
N PRO A 63 -34.66 -22.91 20.62
CA PRO A 63 -33.59 -23.89 20.61
C PRO A 63 -33.29 -24.34 19.17
N GLY A 64 -32.08 -24.03 18.71
CA GLY A 64 -31.58 -24.39 17.39
C GLY A 64 -31.20 -25.87 17.30
N THR A 65 -31.64 -26.51 16.23
CA THR A 65 -31.13 -27.79 15.73
C THR A 65 -29.62 -27.75 15.57
N ASP A 66 -28.94 -28.74 16.14
CA ASP A 66 -27.50 -28.97 16.03
C ASP A 66 -27.09 -29.19 14.56
N SER A 67 -26.78 -28.11 13.85
CA SER A 67 -26.04 -28.19 12.58
C SER A 67 -24.62 -28.66 12.90
N SER A 68 -24.32 -29.91 12.56
CA SER A 68 -22.95 -30.42 12.61
C SER A 68 -22.02 -29.47 11.86
N PRO A 69 -20.83 -29.16 12.40
CA PRO A 69 -19.87 -28.31 11.73
C PRO A 69 -19.46 -28.97 10.42
N SER A 70 -19.96 -28.42 9.30
CA SER A 70 -19.46 -28.76 7.97
C SER A 70 -17.97 -28.46 7.99
N ALA A 71 -17.14 -29.49 7.79
CA ALA A 71 -15.69 -29.34 7.75
C ALA A 71 -15.35 -28.19 6.79
N ALA A 72 -14.63 -27.19 7.29
CA ALA A 72 -14.24 -26.06 6.48
C ALA A 72 -13.48 -26.58 5.25
N PRO A 73 -13.78 -26.07 4.04
CA PRO A 73 -13.06 -26.50 2.85
C PRO A 73 -11.56 -26.29 3.08
N SER A 74 -10.78 -27.35 2.90
CA SER A 74 -9.34 -27.36 3.10
C SER A 74 -8.65 -27.66 1.78
N GLY A 75 -7.58 -26.93 1.47
CA GLY A 75 -6.79 -27.14 0.26
C GLY A 75 -6.36 -25.84 -0.41
N PRO A 76 -5.59 -25.92 -1.50
CA PRO A 76 -5.04 -24.74 -2.18
C PRO A 76 -6.13 -23.83 -2.76
N GLY A 77 -7.25 -24.39 -3.24
CA GLY A 77 -8.39 -23.60 -3.71
C GLY A 77 -9.05 -22.78 -2.59
N ALA A 78 -9.25 -23.38 -1.41
CA ALA A 78 -9.82 -22.67 -0.26
C ALA A 78 -8.88 -21.57 0.26
N ALA A 79 -7.57 -21.86 0.32
CA ALA A 79 -6.56 -20.88 0.70
C ALA A 79 -6.49 -19.70 -0.28
N LEU A 80 -6.62 -19.98 -1.59
CA LEU A 80 -6.69 -18.94 -2.63
C LEU A 80 -7.94 -18.06 -2.45
N LEU A 81 -9.10 -18.65 -2.17
CA LEU A 81 -10.34 -17.88 -1.98
C LEU A 81 -10.30 -17.01 -0.72
N ASP A 82 -9.76 -17.52 0.38
CA ASP A 82 -9.52 -16.74 1.61
C ASP A 82 -8.53 -15.58 1.36
N TRP A 83 -7.46 -15.83 0.61
CA TRP A 83 -6.56 -14.77 0.19
C TRP A 83 -7.25 -13.74 -0.72
N ALA A 84 -8.06 -14.19 -1.67
CA ALA A 84 -8.74 -13.31 -2.62
C ALA A 84 -9.66 -12.32 -1.89
N ASP A 85 -10.42 -12.81 -0.90
CA ASP A 85 -11.31 -12.01 -0.05
C ASP A 85 -10.57 -10.93 0.75
N ARG A 86 -9.31 -11.18 1.14
CA ARG A 86 -8.50 -10.26 1.95
C ARG A 86 -7.53 -9.37 1.16
N ALA A 87 -7.14 -9.79 -0.04
CA ALA A 87 -6.07 -9.13 -0.80
C ALA A 87 -6.55 -8.41 -2.05
N LEU A 88 -7.69 -8.80 -2.63
CA LEU A 88 -8.20 -8.16 -3.85
C LEU A 88 -9.13 -6.99 -3.53
N PRO A 89 -9.16 -5.95 -4.38
CA PRO A 89 -10.14 -4.88 -4.27
C PRO A 89 -11.54 -5.37 -4.68
N ASP A 90 -12.57 -4.64 -4.24
CA ASP A 90 -13.95 -4.89 -4.65
C ASP A 90 -14.08 -4.86 -6.18
N GLY A 91 -14.81 -5.82 -6.73
CA GLY A 91 -15.01 -5.97 -8.17
C GLY A 91 -13.84 -6.60 -8.92
N ALA A 92 -12.73 -6.95 -8.26
CA ALA A 92 -11.68 -7.75 -8.87
C ALA A 92 -12.21 -9.13 -9.29
N ARG A 93 -11.71 -9.63 -10.41
CA ARG A 93 -12.12 -10.90 -10.99
C ARG A 93 -10.91 -11.81 -11.25
N LEU A 94 -11.17 -13.11 -11.20
CA LEU A 94 -10.21 -14.18 -11.46
C LEU A 94 -10.60 -14.88 -12.77
N ARG A 95 -9.72 -14.81 -13.76
CA ARG A 95 -9.78 -15.62 -14.96
C ARG A 95 -9.11 -16.96 -14.71
N LEU A 96 -9.88 -18.03 -14.79
CA LEU A 96 -9.40 -19.38 -14.51
C LEU A 96 -9.04 -20.09 -15.80
N GLU A 97 -7.89 -20.77 -15.83
CA GLU A 97 -7.61 -21.76 -16.86
C GLU A 97 -8.55 -22.97 -16.74
N ASP A 98 -8.83 -23.64 -17.86
CA ASP A 98 -9.89 -24.66 -17.95
C ASP A 98 -9.68 -25.81 -16.96
N ASP A 99 -8.43 -26.16 -16.67
CA ASP A 99 -8.05 -27.22 -15.74
C ASP A 99 -8.18 -26.79 -14.26
N VAL A 100 -8.20 -25.49 -13.96
CA VAL A 100 -8.33 -24.92 -12.60
C VAL A 100 -9.79 -24.66 -12.23
N ARG A 101 -10.65 -24.38 -13.22
CA ARG A 101 -12.04 -23.97 -13.00
C ARG A 101 -12.82 -24.96 -12.12
N GLY A 102 -12.72 -26.25 -12.41
CA GLY A 102 -13.44 -27.28 -11.66
C GLY A 102 -13.10 -27.29 -10.18
N ASP A 103 -11.82 -27.15 -9.85
CA ASP A 103 -11.32 -27.19 -8.47
C ASP A 103 -11.77 -25.97 -7.66
N LEU A 104 -11.72 -24.77 -8.25
CA LEU A 104 -12.15 -23.56 -7.55
C LEU A 104 -13.66 -23.50 -7.38
N LEU A 105 -14.45 -23.96 -8.35
CA LEU A 105 -15.90 -24.08 -8.18
C LEU A 105 -16.23 -25.11 -7.08
N ALA A 106 -15.52 -26.23 -7.03
CA ALA A 106 -15.67 -27.21 -5.96
C ALA A 106 -15.25 -26.67 -4.58
N ALA A 107 -14.30 -25.72 -4.53
CA ALA A 107 -13.89 -25.02 -3.32
C ALA A 107 -14.86 -23.91 -2.88
N GLY A 108 -15.92 -23.64 -3.67
CA GLY A 108 -16.93 -22.63 -3.34
C GLY A 108 -16.62 -21.23 -3.86
N ALA A 109 -15.87 -21.10 -4.96
CA ALA A 109 -15.63 -19.80 -5.60
C ALA A 109 -16.96 -19.12 -5.97
N PRO A 110 -17.20 -17.86 -5.56
CA PRO A 110 -18.43 -17.17 -5.90
C PRO A 110 -18.46 -16.80 -7.38
N ASP A 111 -19.63 -16.88 -8.01
CA ASP A 111 -19.81 -16.62 -9.45
C ASP A 111 -19.32 -15.22 -9.87
N GLY A 112 -19.45 -14.22 -9.00
CA GLY A 112 -18.99 -12.86 -9.27
C GLY A 112 -17.48 -12.69 -9.26
N LEU A 113 -16.73 -13.59 -8.62
CA LEU A 113 -15.27 -13.57 -8.58
C LEU A 113 -14.67 -14.21 -9.84
N VAL A 114 -15.37 -15.13 -10.50
CA VAL A 114 -14.83 -15.87 -11.65
C VAL A 114 -15.28 -15.23 -12.96
N THR A 115 -14.36 -15.05 -13.91
CA THR A 115 -14.69 -14.49 -15.24
C THR A 115 -13.98 -15.22 -16.37
N THR A 116 -14.57 -15.15 -17.57
CA THR A 116 -13.91 -15.50 -18.84
C THR A 116 -13.48 -14.27 -19.63
N GLU A 117 -13.90 -13.09 -19.21
CA GLU A 117 -13.67 -11.84 -19.91
C GLU A 117 -12.24 -11.34 -19.67
N GLU A 118 -11.72 -10.60 -20.64
CA GLU A 118 -10.49 -9.84 -20.48
C GLU A 118 -10.77 -8.52 -19.76
N PRO A 119 -9.78 -7.94 -19.05
CA PRO A 119 -9.95 -6.64 -18.43
C PRO A 119 -10.38 -5.58 -19.45
N THR A 120 -11.46 -4.88 -19.11
CA THR A 120 -12.14 -3.94 -20.02
C THR A 120 -11.61 -2.51 -19.92
N GLY A 121 -10.77 -2.23 -18.92
CA GLY A 121 -10.17 -0.91 -18.71
C GLY A 121 -9.13 -0.88 -17.59
N PRO A 122 -8.45 0.26 -17.40
CA PRO A 122 -7.32 0.40 -16.47
C PRO A 122 -7.67 0.24 -14.98
N GLY A 123 -8.96 0.32 -14.61
CA GLY A 123 -9.44 0.06 -13.25
C GLY A 123 -9.98 -1.36 -13.02
N ASP A 124 -10.02 -2.20 -14.06
CA ASP A 124 -10.59 -3.54 -14.00
C ASP A 124 -9.48 -4.55 -13.64
N VAL A 125 -9.41 -4.92 -12.36
CA VAL A 125 -8.42 -5.88 -11.87
C VAL A 125 -8.87 -7.29 -12.23
N VAL A 126 -8.33 -7.83 -13.32
CA VAL A 126 -8.56 -9.22 -13.76
C VAL A 126 -7.25 -10.01 -13.67
N LEU A 127 -7.14 -10.87 -12.66
CA LEU A 127 -5.97 -11.74 -12.47
C LEU A 127 -6.22 -13.11 -13.09
N THR A 128 -5.18 -13.77 -13.58
CA THR A 128 -5.26 -15.14 -14.10
C THR A 128 -4.81 -16.15 -13.04
N VAL A 129 -5.58 -17.21 -12.82
CA VAL A 129 -5.18 -18.35 -11.98
C VAL A 129 -4.73 -19.50 -12.88
N THR A 130 -3.51 -19.97 -12.68
CA THR A 130 -2.87 -21.02 -13.48
C THR A 130 -2.15 -22.04 -12.60
N ARG A 131 -1.99 -23.28 -13.10
CA ARG A 131 -1.04 -24.27 -12.52
C ARG A 131 0.35 -24.22 -13.15
N GLY A 132 0.48 -23.52 -14.28
CA GLY A 132 1.68 -23.53 -15.12
C GLY A 132 2.65 -22.40 -14.82
N GLU A 133 3.68 -22.32 -15.67
CA GLU A 133 4.60 -21.19 -15.64
C GLU A 133 3.88 -19.90 -16.06
N PRO A 134 4.03 -18.81 -15.28
CA PRO A 134 3.49 -17.51 -15.65
C PRO A 134 4.01 -17.07 -17.03
N ARG A 135 3.14 -16.45 -17.82
CA ARG A 135 3.52 -15.95 -19.16
C ARG A 135 4.63 -14.88 -19.04
N PRO A 136 5.54 -14.77 -20.03
CA PRO A 136 6.52 -13.68 -20.04
C PRO A 136 5.85 -12.31 -19.92
N GLY A 137 6.41 -11.43 -19.08
CA GLY A 137 5.86 -10.08 -18.81
C GLY A 137 4.75 -10.04 -17.75
N SER A 138 4.24 -11.18 -17.31
CA SER A 138 3.30 -11.26 -16.19
C SER A 138 4.01 -11.20 -14.83
N ARG A 139 3.26 -10.86 -13.77
CA ARG A 139 3.75 -10.86 -12.39
C ARG A 139 2.96 -11.86 -11.58
N VAL A 140 3.64 -12.77 -10.88
CA VAL A 140 2.98 -13.58 -9.86
C VAL A 140 2.66 -12.69 -8.67
N VAL A 141 1.39 -12.70 -8.26
CA VAL A 141 0.87 -11.93 -7.13
C VAL A 141 0.82 -12.81 -5.88
N ALA A 142 0.44 -14.08 -6.04
CA ALA A 142 0.40 -15.05 -4.95
C ALA A 142 0.58 -16.49 -5.45
N ARG A 143 1.05 -17.40 -4.57
CA ARG A 143 1.14 -18.85 -4.80
C ARG A 143 0.48 -19.65 -3.69
N PHE A 144 -0.23 -20.70 -4.08
CA PHE A 144 -0.93 -21.65 -3.21
C PHE A 144 -0.65 -23.06 -3.69
N ASP A 145 0.41 -23.68 -3.18
CA ASP A 145 0.90 -24.98 -3.64
C ASP A 145 1.16 -24.94 -5.17
N HIS A 146 0.38 -25.69 -5.96
CA HIS A 146 0.50 -25.74 -7.41
C HIS A 146 -0.31 -24.66 -8.14
N LEU A 147 -1.02 -23.77 -7.43
CA LEU A 147 -1.75 -22.64 -8.02
C LEU A 147 -0.93 -21.36 -7.93
N ALA A 148 -0.90 -20.59 -9.02
CA ALA A 148 -0.36 -19.24 -9.05
C ALA A 148 -1.47 -18.25 -9.48
N VAL A 149 -1.57 -17.15 -8.75
CA VAL A 149 -2.38 -15.99 -9.14
C VAL A 149 -1.45 -14.98 -9.80
N VAL A 150 -1.75 -14.64 -11.04
CA VAL A 150 -0.86 -13.90 -11.94
C VAL A 150 -1.58 -12.66 -12.45
N ASP A 151 -0.93 -11.51 -12.33
CA ASP A 151 -1.30 -10.31 -13.07
C ASP A 151 -0.73 -10.42 -14.49
N PRO A 152 -1.57 -10.52 -15.53
CA PRO A 152 -1.10 -10.67 -16.91
C PRO A 152 -0.46 -9.38 -17.47
N ALA A 153 -0.75 -8.21 -16.88
CA ALA A 153 -0.29 -6.92 -17.37
C ALA A 153 0.04 -5.98 -16.19
N PRO A 154 1.04 -6.33 -15.35
CA PRO A 154 1.40 -5.53 -14.21
C PRO A 154 1.97 -4.17 -14.66
N GLY A 155 1.61 -3.12 -13.92
CA GLY A 155 2.26 -1.82 -14.02
C GLY A 155 3.76 -1.95 -13.83
N THR A 156 4.52 -1.31 -14.73
CA THR A 156 5.98 -1.26 -14.66
C THR A 156 6.38 0.16 -14.26
N PRO A 157 6.94 0.35 -13.05
CA PRO A 157 7.30 1.68 -12.59
C PRO A 157 8.32 2.32 -13.53
N THR A 158 8.13 3.59 -13.86
CA THR A 158 9.12 4.39 -14.61
C THR A 158 10.36 4.65 -13.74
N PRO A 159 11.51 5.01 -14.33
CA PRO A 159 12.69 5.40 -13.57
C PRO A 159 12.41 6.52 -12.57
N GLU A 160 11.62 7.53 -12.95
CA GLU A 160 11.25 8.66 -12.09
C GLU A 160 10.39 8.21 -10.90
N GLN A 161 9.47 7.26 -11.11
CA GLN A 161 8.66 6.67 -10.04
C GLN A 161 9.54 5.87 -9.07
N LEU A 162 10.48 5.08 -9.58
CA LEU A 162 11.45 4.36 -8.74
C LEU A 162 12.33 5.31 -7.92
N ASP A 163 12.81 6.39 -8.53
CA ASP A 163 13.61 7.40 -7.84
C ASP A 163 12.81 8.12 -6.76
N ARG A 164 11.53 8.43 -7.04
CA ARG A 164 10.60 8.98 -6.04
C ARG A 164 10.43 8.04 -4.85
N ARG A 165 10.24 6.74 -5.09
CA ARG A 165 10.13 5.74 -4.01
C ARG A 165 11.39 5.70 -3.16
N ARG A 166 12.57 5.64 -3.78
CA ARG A 166 13.85 5.66 -3.06
C ARG A 166 13.99 6.91 -2.20
N ALA A 167 13.71 8.08 -2.77
CA ALA A 167 13.78 9.34 -2.05
C ALA A 167 12.82 9.40 -0.85
N LEU A 168 11.59 8.91 -1.00
CA LEU A 168 10.63 8.84 0.11
C LEU A 168 11.08 7.87 1.21
N ALA A 169 11.56 6.68 0.84
CA ALA A 169 12.04 5.71 1.80
C ALA A 169 13.29 6.18 2.54
N GLU A 170 14.23 6.83 1.84
CA GLU A 170 15.39 7.49 2.44
C GLU A 170 14.96 8.61 3.41
N ALA A 171 13.98 9.43 3.03
CA ALA A 171 13.45 10.47 3.90
C ALA A 171 12.80 9.91 5.17
N VAL A 172 12.09 8.78 5.06
CA VAL A 172 11.52 8.07 6.22
C VAL A 172 12.62 7.60 7.16
N LEU A 173 13.67 6.96 6.63
CA LEU A 173 14.79 6.44 7.42
C LEU A 173 15.70 7.53 8.00
N ALA A 174 15.80 8.68 7.33
CA ALA A 174 16.61 9.80 7.79
C ALA A 174 15.91 10.65 8.87
N ASN A 175 14.62 10.43 9.12
CA ASN A 175 13.87 11.18 10.10
C ASN A 175 14.27 10.76 11.54
N PRO A 176 14.77 11.69 12.39
CA PRO A 176 15.22 11.36 13.74
C PRO A 176 14.10 10.92 14.70
N THR A 177 12.83 11.20 14.38
CA THR A 177 11.67 10.75 15.16
C THR A 177 11.02 9.50 14.55
N THR A 178 11.71 8.82 13.64
CA THR A 178 11.28 7.53 13.09
C THR A 178 12.20 6.43 13.56
N HIS A 179 11.61 5.36 14.07
CA HIS A 179 12.31 4.12 14.37
C HIS A 179 11.79 3.02 13.46
N ALA A 180 12.70 2.23 12.89
CA ALA A 180 12.35 1.06 12.10
C ALA A 180 13.15 -0.12 12.64
N SER A 181 12.51 -1.27 12.82
CA SER A 181 13.23 -2.52 13.08
C SER A 181 14.21 -2.83 11.95
N ASP A 182 15.26 -3.62 12.20
CA ASP A 182 16.23 -3.96 11.15
C ASP A 182 15.57 -4.59 9.89
N PRO A 183 14.60 -5.52 10.03
CA PRO A 183 13.85 -6.02 8.87
C PRO A 183 13.04 -4.94 8.16
N ALA A 184 12.35 -4.05 8.89
CA ALA A 184 11.56 -2.98 8.29
C ALA A 184 12.45 -1.97 7.55
N ALA A 185 13.59 -1.61 8.16
CA ALA A 185 14.58 -0.74 7.55
C ALA A 185 15.18 -1.37 6.28
N ALA A 186 15.32 -2.69 6.20
CA ALA A 186 15.78 -3.38 5.00
C ALA A 186 14.78 -3.24 3.84
N VAL A 187 13.48 -3.38 4.11
CA VAL A 187 12.41 -3.17 3.11
C VAL A 187 12.35 -1.72 2.64
N LEU A 188 12.49 -0.75 3.55
CA LEU A 188 12.57 0.66 3.18
C LEU A 188 13.81 0.95 2.32
N ARG A 189 14.98 0.43 2.68
CA ARG A 189 16.21 0.61 1.90
C ARG A 189 16.13 0.03 0.48
N SER A 190 15.37 -1.04 0.26
CA SER A 190 15.15 -1.57 -1.09
C SER A 190 14.11 -0.78 -1.89
N ALA A 191 13.33 0.08 -1.23
CA ALA A 191 12.18 0.80 -1.79
C ALA A 191 11.13 -0.12 -2.44
N ASP A 192 11.09 -1.40 -2.04
CA ASP A 192 10.14 -2.41 -2.52
C ASP A 192 8.84 -2.38 -1.70
N VAL A 193 8.18 -1.23 -1.72
CA VAL A 193 6.92 -0.92 -1.00
C VAL A 193 5.91 -0.36 -2.00
N ASP A 194 4.63 -0.68 -1.82
CA ASP A 194 3.53 -0.06 -2.58
C ASP A 194 3.61 1.48 -2.47
N ALA A 195 3.50 2.17 -3.60
CA ALA A 195 3.70 3.62 -3.65
C ALA A 195 2.69 4.39 -2.79
N ARG A 196 1.45 3.90 -2.66
CA ARG A 196 0.40 4.50 -1.82
C ARG A 196 0.76 4.36 -0.35
N LEU A 197 1.17 3.15 0.05
CA LEU A 197 1.63 2.86 1.41
C LEU A 197 2.85 3.69 1.79
N LEU A 198 3.86 3.75 0.92
CA LEU A 198 5.08 4.51 1.17
C LEU A 198 4.80 6.01 1.29
N SER A 199 3.91 6.55 0.44
CA SER A 199 3.48 7.95 0.52
C SER A 199 2.77 8.25 1.84
N LEU A 200 1.85 7.38 2.27
CA LEU A 200 1.15 7.49 3.55
C LEU A 200 2.13 7.49 4.73
N VAL A 201 3.07 6.54 4.75
CA VAL A 201 4.10 6.43 5.80
C VAL A 201 5.01 7.65 5.82
N ALA A 202 5.41 8.16 4.66
CA ALA A 202 6.21 9.38 4.56
C ALA A 202 5.47 10.61 5.12
N VAL A 203 4.17 10.74 4.86
CA VAL A 203 3.35 11.83 5.43
C VAL A 203 3.25 11.71 6.95
N LEU A 204 2.98 10.51 7.49
CA LEU A 204 2.96 10.28 8.93
C LEU A 204 4.31 10.59 9.57
N THR A 205 5.38 10.12 8.95
CA THR A 205 6.77 10.36 9.38
C THR A 205 7.07 11.86 9.44
N ALA A 206 6.71 12.61 8.40
CA ALA A 206 6.97 14.05 8.34
C ALA A 206 6.17 14.86 9.37
N ARG A 207 4.97 14.40 9.74
CA ARG A 207 4.08 15.10 10.66
C ARG A 207 4.38 14.83 12.13
N GLU A 208 4.53 13.56 12.48
CA GLU A 208 4.57 13.11 13.88
C GLU A 208 5.80 12.24 14.17
N GLY A 209 6.41 11.62 13.15
CA GLY A 209 7.32 10.49 13.36
C GLY A 209 6.55 9.20 13.65
N VAL A 210 7.17 8.06 13.34
CA VAL A 210 6.52 6.73 13.44
C VAL A 210 7.50 5.64 13.86
N ASP A 211 7.00 4.64 14.56
CA ASP A 211 7.75 3.41 14.81
C ASP A 211 7.19 2.29 13.92
N VAL A 212 8.03 1.78 13.03
CA VAL A 212 7.70 0.73 12.07
C VAL A 212 8.30 -0.59 12.52
N ALA A 213 7.45 -1.52 12.96
CA ALA A 213 7.90 -2.83 13.40
C ALA A 213 8.17 -3.77 12.23
N ALA A 214 7.31 -3.78 11.21
CA ALA A 214 7.43 -4.73 10.11
C ALA A 214 6.66 -4.29 8.87
N PHE A 215 7.01 -4.89 7.73
CA PHE A 215 6.22 -4.90 6.50
C PHE A 215 5.73 -6.32 6.24
N PRO A 216 4.70 -6.79 6.98
CA PRO A 216 4.22 -8.17 6.83
C PRO A 216 3.71 -8.41 5.41
N ARG A 217 3.96 -9.62 4.91
CA ARG A 217 3.46 -10.09 3.62
C ARG A 217 2.66 -11.36 3.89
N PRO A 218 1.40 -11.47 3.43
CA PRO A 218 0.66 -12.71 3.53
C PRO A 218 1.43 -13.85 2.86
N ASP A 219 1.33 -15.05 3.40
CA ASP A 219 2.03 -16.21 2.87
C ASP A 219 1.73 -16.41 1.38
N GLY A 220 2.77 -16.75 0.64
CA GLY A 220 2.70 -16.96 -0.81
C GLY A 220 2.61 -15.68 -1.64
N THR A 221 2.50 -14.48 -1.05
CA THR A 221 2.46 -13.23 -1.82
C THR A 221 3.82 -12.75 -2.30
N ASP A 222 3.84 -12.25 -3.53
CA ASP A 222 5.03 -11.71 -4.20
C ASP A 222 4.87 -10.19 -4.45
N GLY A 223 6.00 -9.54 -4.76
CA GLY A 223 6.05 -8.13 -5.14
C GLY A 223 6.24 -7.16 -3.97
N PRO A 224 5.97 -5.85 -4.20
CA PRO A 224 6.17 -4.81 -3.19
C PRO A 224 5.36 -5.06 -1.92
N ALA A 225 5.92 -4.66 -0.78
CA ALA A 225 5.21 -4.73 0.49
C ALA A 225 3.97 -3.82 0.45
N ARG A 226 2.80 -4.40 0.78
CA ARG A 226 1.50 -3.72 0.77
C ARG A 226 0.90 -3.50 2.15
N SER A 227 1.60 -3.95 3.19
CA SER A 227 1.19 -3.79 4.57
C SER A 227 2.34 -3.28 5.43
N VAL A 228 2.02 -2.50 6.46
CA VAL A 228 2.97 -2.01 7.46
C VAL A 228 2.36 -2.13 8.85
N LEU A 229 3.14 -2.62 9.81
CA LEU A 229 2.78 -2.63 11.22
C LEU A 229 3.43 -1.44 11.91
N LEU A 230 2.60 -0.51 12.40
CA LEU A 230 3.02 0.64 13.19
C LEU A 230 2.86 0.34 14.68
N THR A 231 3.88 0.61 15.48
CA THR A 231 3.85 0.39 16.95
C THR A 231 3.77 1.70 17.73
N ALA A 232 4.15 2.83 17.12
CA ALA A 232 4.00 4.14 17.71
C ALA A 232 3.83 5.23 16.63
N VAL A 233 3.20 6.35 17.01
CA VAL A 233 3.09 7.58 16.21
C VAL A 233 3.30 8.77 17.14
N GLY A 234 4.16 9.72 16.78
CA GLY A 234 4.47 10.84 17.69
C GLY A 234 5.22 10.41 18.96
N GLY A 235 5.90 9.25 18.93
CA GLY A 235 6.49 8.62 20.10
C GLY A 235 5.48 8.01 21.09
N ALA A 236 4.18 8.07 20.79
CA ALA A 236 3.14 7.44 21.60
C ALA A 236 2.78 6.06 21.02
N PRO A 237 2.70 5.00 21.86
CA PRO A 237 2.35 3.67 21.38
C PRO A 237 0.96 3.64 20.76
N VAL A 238 0.78 2.79 19.74
CA VAL A 238 -0.51 2.50 19.12
C VAL A 238 -0.79 0.99 19.19
N GLY A 239 -2.06 0.62 19.15
CA GLY A 239 -2.55 -0.74 19.39
C GLY A 239 -3.80 -0.77 20.27
N THR A 240 -4.25 -1.97 20.62
CA THR A 240 -5.44 -2.19 21.44
C THR A 240 -5.31 -1.53 22.81
N GLY A 241 -6.24 -0.62 23.13
CA GLY A 241 -6.27 0.08 24.42
C GLY A 241 -5.39 1.33 24.50
N GLU A 242 -4.58 1.60 23.47
CA GLU A 242 -3.69 2.77 23.46
C GLU A 242 -4.42 4.05 23.03
N PRO A 243 -4.26 5.18 23.74
CA PRO A 243 -4.96 6.43 23.41
C PRO A 243 -4.64 6.99 22.02
N ALA A 244 -3.39 6.86 21.57
CA ALA A 244 -2.95 7.39 20.27
C ALA A 244 -3.60 6.65 19.08
N THR A 245 -4.07 5.42 19.28
CA THR A 245 -4.76 4.61 18.28
C THR A 245 -6.02 5.30 17.75
N ALA A 246 -6.80 5.95 18.62
CA ALA A 246 -8.03 6.64 18.20
C ALA A 246 -7.72 7.83 17.26
N SER A 247 -6.68 8.61 17.57
CA SER A 247 -6.23 9.71 16.72
C SER A 247 -5.70 9.22 15.38
N LEU A 248 -4.87 8.17 15.39
CA LEU A 248 -4.33 7.57 14.16
C LEU A 248 -5.46 7.02 13.28
N THR A 249 -6.36 6.20 13.82
CA THR A 249 -7.48 5.61 13.06
C THR A 249 -8.43 6.68 12.51
N THR A 250 -8.71 7.74 13.27
CA THR A 250 -9.48 8.90 12.79
C THR A 250 -8.79 9.58 11.62
N TRP A 251 -7.47 9.78 11.69
CA TRP A 251 -6.70 10.37 10.60
C TRP A 251 -6.66 9.47 9.36
N LEU A 252 -6.53 8.16 9.53
CA LEU A 252 -6.54 7.17 8.44
C LEU A 252 -7.90 7.11 7.74
N ALA A 253 -8.99 7.13 8.52
CA ALA A 253 -10.36 7.16 7.98
C ALA A 253 -10.67 8.45 7.20
N ALA A 254 -9.94 9.54 7.46
CA ALA A 254 -10.07 10.79 6.72
C ALA A 254 -9.31 10.81 5.39
N GLN A 255 -8.49 9.80 5.10
CA GLN A 255 -7.79 9.70 3.83
C GLN A 255 -8.78 9.44 2.69
N ARG A 256 -8.43 9.91 1.49
CA ARG A 256 -9.22 9.70 0.27
C ARG A 256 -8.47 8.78 -0.68
N PRO A 257 -9.16 8.04 -1.57
CA PRO A 257 -8.50 7.32 -2.66
C PRO A 257 -7.52 8.24 -3.43
N PRO A 258 -6.34 7.74 -3.83
CA PRO A 258 -5.83 6.37 -3.67
C PRO A 258 -5.11 6.10 -2.33
N PHE A 259 -5.08 7.06 -1.40
CA PHE A 259 -4.32 6.99 -0.15
C PHE A 259 -5.12 6.48 1.06
N ALA A 260 -6.37 6.06 0.86
CA ALA A 260 -7.16 5.41 1.90
C ALA A 260 -6.73 3.94 2.01
N PRO A 261 -6.10 3.51 3.12
CA PRO A 261 -5.77 2.10 3.33
C PRO A 261 -7.04 1.27 3.59
N ASP A 262 -7.01 0.02 3.16
CA ASP A 262 -8.05 -0.97 3.42
C ASP A 262 -7.45 -2.39 3.30
N PRO A 263 -7.39 -3.18 4.40
CA PRO A 263 -7.91 -2.91 5.76
C PRO A 263 -6.96 -2.13 6.70
N VAL A 264 -7.54 -1.57 7.77
CA VAL A 264 -6.84 -1.07 8.97
C VAL A 264 -7.21 -1.94 10.17
N GLU A 265 -6.26 -2.70 10.68
CA GLU A 265 -6.47 -3.62 11.80
C GLU A 265 -5.74 -3.13 13.05
N VAL A 266 -6.46 -3.05 14.17
CA VAL A 266 -5.89 -2.72 15.48
C VAL A 266 -5.64 -4.02 16.25
N THR A 267 -4.39 -4.27 16.60
CA THR A 267 -3.97 -5.48 17.34
C THR A 267 -3.28 -5.09 18.65
N GLY A 268 -2.96 -6.08 19.49
CA GLY A 268 -2.14 -5.84 20.68
C GLY A 268 -0.70 -5.43 20.34
N ASP A 269 -0.23 -5.77 19.14
CA ASP A 269 1.14 -5.49 18.71
C ASP A 269 1.26 -4.14 17.99
N GLY A 270 0.15 -3.49 17.62
CA GLY A 270 0.18 -2.23 16.89
C GLY A 270 -1.05 -1.97 16.04
N VAL A 271 -0.89 -1.12 15.03
CA VAL A 271 -1.88 -0.89 13.98
C VAL A 271 -1.31 -1.36 12.65
N LEU A 272 -1.93 -2.38 12.06
CA LEU A 272 -1.59 -2.93 10.76
C LEU A 272 -2.38 -2.17 9.69
N LEU A 273 -1.66 -1.45 8.82
CA LEU A 273 -2.23 -0.79 7.66
C LEU A 273 -1.94 -1.63 6.43
N SER A 274 -2.94 -1.86 5.60
CA SER A 274 -2.81 -2.64 4.37
C SER A 274 -3.47 -1.95 3.19
N TYR A 275 -2.96 -2.24 2.00
CA TYR A 275 -3.63 -1.91 0.75
C TYR A 275 -3.97 -3.18 -0.02
N ARG A 276 -5.20 -3.23 -0.55
CA ARG A 276 -5.59 -4.21 -1.57
C ARG A 276 -4.69 -4.10 -2.81
N TYR A 277 -4.59 -5.20 -3.55
CA TYR A 277 -3.82 -5.30 -4.77
C TYR A 277 -4.21 -4.20 -5.78
N ALA A 278 -3.20 -3.61 -6.41
CA ALA A 278 -3.36 -2.74 -7.57
C ALA A 278 -2.29 -3.15 -8.60
N SER A 279 -2.67 -3.23 -9.87
CA SER A 279 -1.74 -3.59 -10.96
C SER A 279 -0.64 -2.54 -11.15
N ASP A 280 -0.99 -1.25 -11.05
CA ASP A 280 -0.06 -0.13 -11.16
C ASP A 280 -0.25 0.88 -10.00
N PRO A 281 0.33 0.63 -8.82
CA PRO A 281 0.19 1.53 -7.69
C PRO A 281 0.93 2.86 -7.88
N ASP A 282 1.94 2.94 -8.75
CA ASP A 282 2.66 4.19 -9.00
C ASP A 282 1.85 5.16 -9.85
N ASP A 283 1.18 4.64 -10.88
CA ASP A 283 0.31 5.44 -11.74
C ASP A 283 -0.84 6.06 -10.94
N LEU A 284 -1.48 5.26 -10.07
CA LEU A 284 -2.52 5.75 -9.14
C LEU A 284 -2.05 6.95 -8.31
N VAL A 285 -0.81 6.93 -7.82
CA VAL A 285 -0.23 8.04 -7.03
C VAL A 285 0.16 9.21 -7.92
N ALA A 286 0.63 8.94 -9.15
CA ALA A 286 1.03 9.98 -10.10
C ALA A 286 -0.17 10.80 -10.59
N GLU A 287 -1.33 10.18 -10.85
CA GLU A 287 -2.54 10.87 -11.30
C GLU A 287 -3.04 11.96 -10.35
N VAL A 288 -2.82 11.78 -9.05
CA VAL A 288 -3.26 12.72 -8.00
C VAL A 288 -2.18 13.69 -7.54
N SER A 289 -0.94 13.50 -8.02
CA SER A 289 0.19 14.37 -7.69
C SER A 289 0.36 15.43 -8.78
N PRO A 290 0.19 16.73 -8.47
CA PRO A 290 0.27 17.81 -9.46
C PRO A 290 1.67 18.03 -10.03
#